data_AF-A0A645JC93-F1
#
_entry.id   AF-A0A645JC93-F1
#
_cell.length_a   1.000
_cell.length_b   1.000
_cell.length_c   1.000
_cell.angle_alpha   90.00
_cell.angle_beta   90.00
_cell.angle_gamma   90.00
#
_symmetry.space_group_name_H-M   'P 1'
#
loop_
_entity.id
_entity.type
_entity.pdbx_description
1 polymer ?
#
loop_
_entity_poly.entity_id
_entity_poly.type
_entity_poly.pdbx_seq_one_letter_code
_entity_poly.pdbx_strand_id
1 'polypeptide(L)' 'MDQGFTAFEKACDDYLMEYIKDAKYKTLTPEPVMAFILAKETEAKCIRIIMTCKMHSIDPAIIKERVRETYV' A
#
# COMPACT_ATOMS: atom_id res chain seq x y z
N MET A 1 -1.72 9.00 21.15
CA MET A 1 -0.88 7.81 20.89
C MET A 1 -1.79 6.61 21.03
N ASP A 2 -2.43 6.19 19.96
CA ASP A 2 -3.13 4.90 19.88
C ASP A 2 -2.80 4.32 18.50
N GLN A 3 -1.50 4.09 18.27
CA GLN A 3 -1.06 3.44 17.03
C GLN A 3 -1.26 1.94 17.21
N GLY A 4 -2.50 1.49 16.98
CA GLY A 4 -2.83 0.07 16.92
C GLY A 4 -2.10 -0.64 15.78
N PHE A 5 -2.15 -1.98 15.75
CA PHE A 5 -1.47 -2.81 14.76
C PHE A 5 -1.70 -2.38 13.30
N THR A 6 -2.90 -1.90 12.96
CA THR A 6 -3.20 -1.43 11.59
C THR A 6 -2.38 -0.20 11.18
N ALA A 7 -2.12 0.72 12.11
CA ALA A 7 -1.30 1.90 11.83
C ALA A 7 0.17 1.50 11.61
N PHE A 8 0.66 0.53 12.40
CA PHE A 8 1.99 -0.04 12.23
C PHE A 8 2.13 -0.77 10.88
N GLU A 9 1.19 -1.65 10.53
CA GLU A 9 1.20 -2.34 9.23
C GLU A 9 1.18 -1.37 8.06
N LYS A 10 0.37 -0.30 8.16
CA LYS A 10 0.35 0.75 7.15
C LYS A 10 1.72 1.41 7.00
N ALA A 11 2.35 1.81 8.10
CA ALA A 11 3.68 2.43 8.07
C ALA A 11 4.76 1.51 7.48
N CYS A 12 4.71 0.20 7.77
CA CYS A 12 5.61 -0.78 7.17
C CYS A 12 5.39 -0.90 5.65
N ASP A 13 4.13 -0.99 5.22
CA ASP A 13 3.78 -1.06 3.80
C ASP A 13 4.19 0.24 3.06
N ASP A 14 3.96 1.42 3.66
CA ASP A 14 4.35 2.72 3.09
C ASP A 14 5.89 2.85 2.98
N TYR A 15 6.65 2.44 4.00
CA TYR A 15 8.12 2.40 3.95
C TYR A 15 8.64 1.46 2.87
N LEU A 16 8.05 0.26 2.76
CA LEU A 16 8.44 -0.69 1.72
C LEU A 16 8.17 -0.10 0.33
N MET A 17 7.04 0.58 0.15
CA MET A 17 6.70 1.25 -1.10
C MET A 17 7.71 2.35 -1.46
N GLU A 18 8.14 3.16 -0.49
CA GLU A 18 9.17 4.16 -0.68
C GLU A 18 10.51 3.52 -1.09
N TYR A 19 10.91 2.44 -0.40
CA TYR A 19 12.14 1.72 -0.71
C TYR A 19 12.17 1.15 -2.14
N ILE A 20 11.05 0.60 -2.62
CA ILE A 20 10.99 -0.01 -3.96
C ILE A 20 10.77 1.01 -5.09
N LYS A 21 10.44 2.28 -4.80
CA LYS A 21 10.23 3.30 -5.84
C LYS A 21 11.47 3.48 -6.72
N ASP A 22 12.67 3.34 -6.16
CA ASP A 22 13.94 3.52 -6.89
C ASP A 22 14.34 2.30 -7.72
N ALA A 23 13.81 1.12 -7.39
CA ALA A 23 14.10 -0.12 -8.10
C ALA A 23 13.68 -0.05 -9.58
N LYS A 24 12.71 0.81 -9.93
CA LYS A 24 12.25 1.03 -11.30
C LYS A 24 13.29 1.63 -12.23
N TYR A 25 14.33 2.26 -11.68
CA TYR A 25 15.40 2.89 -12.44
C TYR A 25 16.62 1.97 -12.65
N LYS A 26 16.64 0.79 -12.01
CA LYS A 26 17.74 -0.19 -12.13
C LYS A 26 17.52 -1.13 -13.31
N THR A 27 17.83 -0.62 -14.50
CA THR A 27 17.68 -1.34 -15.77
C THR A 27 18.52 -2.63 -15.81
N LEU A 28 18.06 -3.62 -16.58
CA LEU A 28 18.74 -4.92 -16.78
C LEU A 28 18.98 -5.73 -15.50
N THR A 29 18.17 -5.52 -14.46
CA THR A 29 18.15 -6.30 -13.22
C THR A 29 16.76 -6.91 -12.99
N PRO A 30 16.60 -7.90 -12.08
CA PRO A 30 15.27 -8.38 -11.67
C PRO A 30 14.50 -7.38 -10.78
N GLU A 31 15.15 -6.32 -10.30
CA GLU A 31 14.55 -5.40 -9.32
C GLU A 31 13.29 -4.68 -9.84
N PRO A 32 13.22 -4.15 -11.08
CA PRO A 32 12.00 -3.54 -11.61
C PRO A 32 10.81 -4.50 -11.67
N VAL A 33 11.06 -5.78 -11.94
CA VAL A 33 10.00 -6.81 -12.00
C VAL A 33 9.44 -7.06 -10.60
N MET A 34 10.32 -7.22 -9.61
CA MET A 34 9.91 -7.40 -8.21
C MET A 34 9.17 -6.17 -7.68
N ALA A 35 9.66 -4.97 -7.98
CA ALA A 35 8.99 -3.72 -7.59
C ALA A 35 7.58 -3.62 -8.20
N PHE A 36 7.41 -4.02 -9.46
CA PHE A 36 6.10 -4.06 -10.10
C PHE A 36 5.13 -5.04 -9.42
N ILE A 37 5.59 -6.25 -9.10
CA ILE A 37 4.77 -7.26 -8.42
C ILE A 37 4.31 -6.73 -7.05
N LEU A 38 5.24 -6.22 -6.23
CA LEU A 38 4.93 -5.66 -4.91
C LEU A 38 3.98 -4.46 -4.98
N ALA A 39 4.16 -3.58 -5.98
CA ALA A 39 3.23 -2.49 -6.25
C ALA A 39 1.82 -3.00 -6.55
N LYS A 40 1.69 -4.03 -7.40
CA LYS A 40 0.38 -4.62 -7.76
C LYS A 40 -0.30 -5.31 -6.58
N GLU A 41 0.45 -5.98 -5.71
CA GLU A 41 -0.09 -6.55 -4.48
C GLU A 41 -0.63 -5.47 -3.53
N THR A 42 0.08 -4.34 -3.42
CA THR A 42 -0.33 -3.19 -2.61
C THR A 42 -1.60 -2.54 -3.16
N GLU A 43 -1.68 -2.33 -4.49
CA GLU A 43 -2.91 -1.86 -5.15
C GLU A 43 -4.11 -2.78 -4.87
N ALA A 44 -3.92 -4.11 -5.01
CA ALA A 44 -4.97 -5.09 -4.73
C ALA A 44 -5.41 -5.07 -3.25
N LYS A 45 -4.47 -4.87 -2.31
CA LYS A 45 -4.76 -4.70 -0.88
C LYS A 45 -5.60 -3.44 -0.64
N CYS A 46 -5.26 -2.31 -1.27
CA CYS A 46 -6.02 -1.07 -1.19
C CYS A 46 -7.45 -1.23 -1.73
N ILE A 47 -7.63 -1.87 -2.90
CA ILE A 47 -8.95 -2.17 -3.45
C ILE A 47 -9.78 -2.99 -2.46
N ARG A 48 -9.19 -4.05 -1.88
CA ARG A 48 -9.86 -4.89 -0.87
C ARG A 48 -10.34 -4.06 0.33
N ILE A 49 -9.48 -3.20 0.88
CA ILE A 49 -9.83 -2.33 2.02
C ILE A 49 -11.01 -1.43 1.67
N ILE A 50 -10.96 -0.78 0.50
CA ILE A 50 -12.02 0.12 0.04
C ILE A 50 -13.34 -0.65 -0.11
N MET A 51 -13.31 -1.82 -0.75
CA MET A 51 -14.49 -2.65 -0.97
C MET A 51 -15.10 -3.11 0.36
N THR A 52 -14.30 -3.67 1.26
CA THR A 52 -14.77 -4.11 2.58
C THR A 52 -15.38 -2.95 3.36
N CYS A 53 -14.71 -1.80 3.41
CA CYS A 53 -15.23 -0.64 4.14
C CYS A 53 -16.54 -0.11 3.55
N LYS A 54 -16.66 -0.07 2.21
CA LYS A 54 -17.90 0.31 1.51
C LYS A 54 -19.04 -0.68 1.77
N MET A 55 -18.77 -1.99 1.81
CA MET A 55 -19.76 -3.01 2.15
C MET A 55 -20.32 -2.84 3.57
N HIS A 56 -19.50 -2.31 4.49
CA HIS A 56 -19.88 -2.06 5.88
C HIS A 56 -20.33 -0.61 6.15
N SER A 57 -20.56 0.20 5.11
CA SER A 57 -20.97 1.61 5.24
C SER A 57 -20.09 2.44 6.16
N ILE A 58 -18.78 2.17 6.18
CA ILE A 58 -17.80 2.92 6.97
C ILE A 58 -17.63 4.32 6.37
N ASP A 59 -17.46 5.33 7.24
CA ASP A 59 -17.25 6.71 6.83
C ASP A 59 -16.03 6.87 5.90
N PRO A 60 -16.14 7.61 4.78
CA PRO A 60 -15.06 7.80 3.82
C PRO A 60 -13.76 8.38 4.41
N ALA A 61 -13.83 9.18 5.48
CA ALA A 61 -12.64 9.72 6.15
C ALA A 61 -11.83 8.61 6.81
N ILE A 62 -12.50 7.64 7.45
CA ILE A 62 -11.87 6.47 8.07
C ILE A 62 -11.27 5.55 7.01
N ILE A 63 -11.93 5.42 5.85
CA ILE A 63 -11.40 4.67 4.71
C ILE A 63 -10.08 5.27 4.25
N LYS A 64 -10.03 6.60 4.05
CA LYS A 64 -8.82 7.31 3.60
C LYS A 64 -7.65 7.12 4.56
N GLU A 65 -7.89 7.08 5.86
CA GLU A 65 -6.84 6.85 6.85
C GLU A 65 -6.18 5.46 6.70
N ARG A 66 -6.96 4.45 6.29
CA ARG A 66 -6.53 3.05 6.17
C ARG A 66 -5.91 2.67 4.82
N VAL A 67 -6.14 3.46 3.78
CA VAL A 67 -5.53 3.26 2.46
C VAL A 67 -4.03 3.61 2.55
N ARG A 68 -3.19 2.77 1.93
CA ARG A 68 -1.72 2.89 1.88
C ARG A 68 -1.29 3.74 0.69
N GLU A 69 -0.05 4.21 0.71
CA GLU A 69 0.54 4.85 -0.45
C GLU A 69 0.60 3.89 -1.64
N THR A 70 0.33 4.41 -2.83
CA THR A 70 0.48 3.69 -4.08
C THR A 70 1.86 3.95 -4.68
N TYR A 71 2.28 3.04 -5.55
CA TYR A 71 3.56 3.10 -6.24
C TYR A 71 3.76 4.32 -7.15
N VAL A 72 2.66 4.93 -7.60
CA VAL A 72 2.63 6.09 -8.52
C VAL A 72 2.89 7.39 -7.78
#